data_AF-A0A526RZU4-F1
#
_entry.id   AF-A0A526RZU4-F1
#
_cell.length_a   1.000
_cell.length_b   1.000
_cell.length_c   1.000
_cell.angle_alpha   90.00
_cell.angle_beta   90.00
_cell.angle_gamma   90.00
#
_symmetry.space_group_name_H-M   'P 1'
#
loop_
_entity.id
_entity.type
_entity.pdbx_description
1 polymer ?
#
loop_
_entity_poly.entity_id
_entity_poly.type
_entity_poly.pdbx_seq_one_letter_code
_entity_poly.pdbx_strand_id
1 'polypeptide(L)'
;MPAHEKQMSGGIAPGRRLPRALLLAALCSVAFIAESRPATAFEIFGIKLWGSSSDEDADIVDPLRYSVTIEAPDADKDLVK
;
A
#
# COMPACT_ATOMS: atom_id res chain seq x y z
N MET A 1 -28.86 -59.18 33.04
CA MET A 1 -28.60 -57.75 33.40
C MET A 1 -27.49 -57.24 32.51
N PRO A 2 -27.70 -56.23 31.65
CA PRO A 2 -26.60 -55.61 30.92
C PRO A 2 -26.00 -54.47 31.73
N ALA A 3 -24.66 -54.41 31.79
CA ALA A 3 -23.92 -53.30 32.36
C ALA A 3 -23.95 -52.11 31.40
N HIS A 4 -24.28 -50.93 31.92
CA HIS A 4 -24.23 -49.67 31.20
C HIS A 4 -22.77 -49.23 31.10
N GLU A 5 -22.22 -49.25 29.90
CA GLU A 5 -20.91 -48.68 29.64
C GLU A 5 -21.05 -47.16 29.60
N LYS A 6 -20.63 -46.52 30.68
CA LYS A 6 -20.60 -45.06 30.81
C LYS A 6 -19.47 -44.53 29.93
N GLN A 7 -19.79 -44.13 28.70
CA GLN A 7 -18.89 -43.32 27.88
C GLN A 7 -18.46 -42.08 28.67
N MET A 8 -17.22 -42.05 29.14
CA MET A 8 -16.60 -40.84 29.64
C MET A 8 -16.24 -39.98 28.44
N SER A 9 -17.05 -38.94 28.22
CA SER A 9 -16.73 -37.81 27.36
C SER A 9 -15.41 -37.20 27.84
N GLY A 10 -14.35 -37.41 27.05
CA GLY A 10 -13.02 -36.87 27.30
C GLY A 10 -13.04 -35.35 27.21
N GLY A 11 -13.18 -34.70 28.37
CA GLY A 11 -13.03 -33.25 28.49
C GLY A 11 -11.64 -32.82 28.04
N ILE A 12 -11.57 -32.08 26.94
CA ILE A 12 -10.34 -31.43 26.49
C ILE A 12 -10.02 -30.32 27.51
N ALA A 13 -9.00 -30.54 28.32
CA ALA A 13 -8.57 -29.59 29.34
C ALA A 13 -8.23 -28.21 28.71
N PRO A 14 -8.79 -27.09 29.23
CA PRO A 14 -8.65 -25.77 28.62
C PRO A 14 -7.26 -25.13 28.79
N GLY A 15 -6.36 -25.69 29.60
CA GLY A 15 -5.10 -25.06 29.99
C GLY A 15 -3.97 -25.09 28.95
N ARG A 16 -4.03 -25.95 27.91
CA ARG A 16 -2.93 -26.11 26.93
C ARG A 16 -3.12 -25.33 25.63
N ARG A 17 -4.32 -24.76 25.40
CA ARG A 17 -4.62 -24.04 24.15
C ARG A 17 -4.21 -22.57 24.21
N LEU A 18 -4.39 -21.92 25.35
CA LEU A 18 -4.00 -20.53 25.56
C LEU A 18 -2.49 -20.27 25.37
N PRO A 19 -1.57 -21.03 26.00
CA PRO A 19 -0.14 -20.79 25.81
C PRO A 19 0.31 -21.10 24.38
N ARG A 20 -0.33 -22.06 23.72
CA ARG A 20 -0.04 -22.41 22.32
C ARG A 20 -0.54 -21.35 21.35
N ALA A 21 -1.70 -20.74 21.62
CA ALA A 21 -2.22 -19.61 20.86
C ALA A 21 -1.35 -18.36 21.04
N LEU A 22 -0.89 -18.07 22.26
CA LEU A 22 0.05 -16.99 22.53
C LEU A 22 1.40 -17.21 21.83
N LEU A 23 1.92 -18.44 21.85
CA LEU A 23 3.15 -18.77 21.14
C LEU A 23 2.98 -18.60 19.63
N LEU A 24 1.85 -19.04 19.07
CA LEU A 24 1.54 -18.86 17.65
C LEU A 24 1.44 -17.37 17.29
N ALA A 25 0.73 -16.59 18.10
CA ALA A 25 0.59 -15.15 17.90
C ALA A 25 1.96 -14.47 17.94
N ALA A 26 2.81 -14.80 18.91
CA ALA A 26 4.17 -14.27 19.01
C ALA A 26 5.03 -14.64 17.78
N LEU A 27 4.97 -15.89 17.31
CA LEU A 27 5.68 -16.33 16.11
C LEU A 27 5.17 -15.61 14.85
N CYS A 28 3.84 -15.44 14.71
CA CYS A 28 3.25 -14.69 13.61
C CYS A 28 3.66 -13.21 13.63
N SER A 29 3.71 -12.57 14.81
CA SER A 29 4.18 -11.19 14.95
C SER A 29 5.64 -11.03 14.54
N VAL A 30 6.51 -11.97 14.93
CA VAL A 30 7.93 -11.95 14.53
C VAL A 30 8.09 -12.15 13.01
N ALA A 31 7.32 -13.07 12.42
CA ALA A 31 7.32 -13.26 10.97
C ALA A 31 6.85 -12.01 10.21
N PHE A 32 5.85 -11.29 10.73
CA PHE A 32 5.33 -10.06 10.14
C PHE A 32 6.36 -8.91 10.16
N ILE A 33 7.16 -8.81 11.22
CA ILE A 33 8.25 -7.83 11.34
C ILE A 33 9.41 -8.23 10.43
N ALA A 34 9.74 -9.52 10.30
CA ALA A 34 10.81 -9.98 9.41
C ALA A 34 10.49 -9.75 7.92
N GLU A 35 9.21 -9.82 7.54
CA GLU A 35 8.72 -9.56 6.18
C GLU A 35 8.25 -8.11 5.97
N SER A 36 8.49 -7.21 6.93
CA SER A 36 8.15 -5.79 6.74
C SER A 36 9.12 -5.17 5.74
N ARG A 37 8.84 -5.39 4.45
CA ARG A 37 9.50 -4.67 3.37
C ARG A 37 9.16 -3.18 3.50
N PRO A 38 10.12 -2.28 3.24
CA PRO A 38 9.81 -0.86 3.18
C PRO A 38 8.66 -0.65 2.20
N ALA A 39 7.59 0.00 2.66
CA ALA A 39 6.45 0.31 1.81
C ALA A 39 6.95 1.16 0.64
N THR A 40 6.74 0.70 -0.58
CA THR A 40 7.01 1.49 -1.79
C THR A 40 6.24 2.79 -1.69
N ALA A 41 6.93 3.92 -1.88
CA ALA A 41 6.33 5.24 -1.85
C ALA A 41 5.16 5.28 -2.85
N PHE A 42 3.97 5.63 -2.36
CA PHE A 42 2.77 5.72 -3.19
C PHE A 42 2.32 7.17 -3.26
N GLU A 43 2.16 7.65 -4.49
CA GLU A 43 1.84 9.04 -4.80
C GLU A 43 0.65 9.10 -5.75
N ILE A 44 -0.31 9.97 -5.44
CA ILE A 44 -1.45 10.27 -6.31
C ILE A 44 -1.46 11.78 -6.55
N PHE A 45 -1.28 12.20 -7.81
CA PHE A 45 -1.32 13.61 -8.22
C PHE A 45 -0.40 14.54 -7.39
N GLY A 46 0.83 14.14 -7.07
CA GLY A 46 1.74 14.94 -6.23
C GLY A 46 1.52 14.79 -4.72
N ILE A 47 0.47 14.08 -4.28
CA ILE A 47 0.20 13.84 -2.85
C ILE A 47 0.81 12.51 -2.44
N LYS A 48 1.78 12.57 -1.55
CA LYS A 48 2.43 11.39 -0.98
C LYS A 48 1.68 10.87 0.23
N LEU A 49 1.22 9.62 0.17
CA LEU A 49 0.41 9.03 1.25
C LEU A 49 1.28 8.30 2.29
N TRP A 50 2.39 7.68 1.88
CA TRP A 50 3.37 7.07 2.78
C TRP A 50 4.72 6.85 2.07
N GLY A 51 5.78 6.59 2.86
CA GLY A 51 7.15 6.41 2.40
C GLY A 51 7.90 7.73 2.23
N SER A 52 9.22 7.71 2.41
CA SER A 52 10.11 8.82 2.05
C SER A 52 10.74 8.52 0.70
N SER A 53 10.78 9.50 -0.20
CA SER A 53 11.55 9.44 -1.46
C SER A 53 12.69 10.43 -1.28
N SER A 54 13.88 10.05 -1.68
CA SER A 54 15.03 10.95 -1.76
C SER A 54 14.95 11.87 -2.98
N ASP A 55 14.01 11.61 -3.89
CA ASP A 55 13.78 12.43 -5.06
C ASP A 55 13.06 13.69 -4.58
N GLU A 56 13.79 14.81 -4.57
CA GLU A 56 13.22 16.14 -4.35
C GLU A 56 12.27 16.47 -5.50
N ASP A 57 11.14 17.10 -5.16
CA ASP A 57 10.21 17.61 -6.15
C ASP A 57 10.97 18.57 -7.09
N ALA A 58 10.80 18.40 -8.39
CA ALA A 58 11.48 19.24 -9.35
C ALA A 58 11.11 20.71 -9.13
N ASP A 59 12.11 21.58 -9.00
CA ASP A 59 11.90 23.02 -8.89
C ASP A 59 11.07 23.52 -10.07
N ILE A 60 9.89 24.07 -9.77
CA ILE A 60 9.04 24.70 -10.78
C ILE A 60 9.70 26.02 -11.19
N VAL A 61 10.33 26.02 -12.35
CA VAL A 61 10.92 27.22 -12.94
C VAL A 61 9.85 28.14 -13.53
N ASP A 62 9.95 29.44 -13.25
CA ASP A 62 9.09 30.42 -13.90
C ASP A 62 9.35 30.43 -15.42
N PRO A 63 8.31 30.28 -16.27
CA PRO A 63 8.50 30.30 -17.71
C PRO A 63 9.04 31.67 -18.13
N LEU A 64 10.09 31.66 -18.95
CA LEU A 64 10.64 32.88 -19.53
C LEU A 64 9.58 33.55 -20.40
N ARG A 65 9.36 34.85 -20.17
CA ARG A 65 8.48 35.65 -21.03
C ARG A 65 9.20 35.93 -22.35
N TYR A 66 8.69 35.35 -23.42
CA TYR A 66 9.14 35.63 -24.77
C TYR A 66 7.96 36.03 -25.66
N SER A 67 8.26 36.76 -26.72
CA SER A 67 7.32 37.12 -27.77
C SER A 67 7.87 36.62 -29.10
N VAL A 68 7.02 36.02 -29.93
CA VAL A 68 7.38 35.57 -31.28
C VAL A 68 6.44 36.25 -32.27
N THR A 69 7.01 36.83 -33.31
CA THR A 69 6.27 37.23 -34.49
C THR A 69 6.28 36.05 -35.46
N ILE A 70 5.10 35.54 -35.80
CA ILE A 70 4.95 34.49 -36.80
C ILE A 70 4.48 35.15 -38.09
N GLU A 71 5.27 35.04 -39.15
CA GLU A 71 4.86 35.41 -40.50
C GLU A 71 4.29 34.18 -41.19
N ALA A 72 3.00 34.21 -41.51
CA ALA A 72 2.30 33.14 -42.21
C ALA A 72 1.64 33.68 -43.48
N PRO A 73 2.44 34.00 -44.52
CA PRO A 73 1.87 34.38 -45.81
C PRO A 73 0.99 33.24 -46.34
N ASP A 74 -0.14 33.59 -46.96
CA ASP A 74 -1.17 32.69 -47.51
C ASP A 74 -2.13 31.99 -46.51
N ALA A 75 -1.91 32.05 -45.19
CA ALA A 75 -2.83 31.46 -44.21
C ALA A 75 -4.23 32.13 -44.21
N ASP A 76 -4.30 33.41 -44.57
CA ASP A 76 -5.53 34.19 -44.59
C ASP A 76 -6.52 33.70 -45.66
N LYS A 77 -6.04 33.01 -46.70
CA LYS A 77 -6.86 32.55 -47.83
C LYS A 77 -7.85 31.46 -47.42
N ASP A 78 -7.52 30.71 -46.37
CA ASP A 78 -8.35 29.62 -45.85
C ASP A 78 -9.37 30.12 -44.81
N LEU A 79 -9.32 31.40 -44.42
CA LEU A 79 -10.19 32.00 -43.39
C LEU A 79 -11.46 32.66 -43.94
N VAL A 80 -11.57 32.85 -45.26
CA VAL A 80 -12.72 33.51 -45.89
C VAL A 80 -13.72 32.46 -46.38
N LYS A 81 -14.86 32.36 -45.69
CA LYS A 81 -16.02 31.55 -46.10
C LYS A 81 -17.20 32.43 -46.50
#